data_AF-A0A4R7FBB1-F1
#
_entry.id   AF-A0A4R7FBB1-F1
#
_cell.length_a   1.000
_cell.length_b   1.000
_cell.length_c   1.000
_cell.angle_alpha   90.00
_cell.angle_beta   90.00
_cell.angle_gamma   90.00
#
_symmetry.space_group_name_H-M   'P 1'
#
loop_
_entity.id
_entity.type
_entity.pdbx_description
1 polymer ?
#
loop_
_entity_poly.entity_id
_entity_poly.type
_entity_poly.pdbx_seq_one_letter_code
_entity_poly.pdbx_strand_id
1 'polypeptide(L)'
;MSALDTQIGGDHYKSMPIQPIEVMREVLTKEEYIGFLKGNIIKYSMRAGKKEGASDDADKAAHYRQFLAEAKGEPTNGLLDLPVIDMGAGRD
;
A
#
# COMPACT_ATOMS: atom_id res chain seq x y z
N MET A 1 -9.45 -0.09 12.71
CA MET A 1 -9.03 -1.25 11.91
C MET A 1 -7.60 -1.01 11.47
N SER A 2 -6.73 -2.00 11.62
CA SER A 2 -5.37 -1.98 11.11
C SER A 2 -5.38 -2.32 9.62
N ALA A 3 -4.36 -1.89 8.88
CA ALA A 3 -4.14 -2.32 7.52
C ALA A 3 -4.07 -3.86 7.41
N LEU A 4 -3.57 -4.57 8.43
CA LEU A 4 -3.50 -6.04 8.46
C LEU A 4 -4.87 -6.73 8.41
N ASP A 5 -5.95 -6.05 8.79
CA ASP A 5 -7.31 -6.61 8.83
C ASP A 5 -7.90 -6.79 7.42
N THR A 6 -7.28 -6.19 6.41
CA THR A 6 -7.77 -6.16 5.03
C THR A 6 -6.68 -6.63 4.05
N GLN A 7 -7.07 -7.20 2.92
CA GLN A 7 -6.15 -7.53 1.82
C GLN A 7 -6.79 -7.02 0.54
N ILE A 8 -6.00 -6.33 -0.28
CA ILE A 8 -6.42 -5.83 -1.59
C ILE A 8 -5.91 -6.76 -2.69
N GLY A 9 -6.85 -7.40 -3.38
CA GLY A 9 -6.57 -8.37 -4.46
C GLY A 9 -6.30 -9.80 -3.94
N GLY A 10 -7.20 -10.74 -4.29
CA GLY A 10 -7.11 -12.16 -3.93
C GLY A 10 -7.08 -12.46 -2.42
N ASP A 11 -6.81 -13.72 -2.05
CA ASP A 11 -6.78 -14.23 -0.65
C ASP A 11 -5.43 -14.85 -0.22
N HIS A 12 -4.35 -14.56 -0.95
CA HIS A 12 -3.10 -15.32 -0.85
C HIS A 12 -2.34 -15.28 0.50
N TYR A 13 -2.53 -14.27 1.36
CA TYR A 13 -1.75 -14.14 2.61
C TYR A 13 -2.60 -14.06 3.88
N LYS A 14 -3.90 -13.76 3.78
CA LYS A 14 -4.83 -13.71 4.93
C LYS A 14 -4.93 -15.02 5.72
N SER A 15 -4.71 -16.16 5.07
CA SER A 15 -4.74 -17.47 5.73
C SER A 15 -3.41 -17.87 6.35
N MET A 16 -2.35 -17.05 6.20
CA MET A 16 -1.05 -17.34 6.80
C MET A 16 -1.03 -16.92 8.28
N PRO A 17 -0.39 -17.71 9.17
CA PRO A 17 -0.20 -17.33 10.57
C PRO A 17 0.59 -16.03 10.77
N ILE A 18 1.46 -15.68 9.80
CA ILE A 18 2.26 -14.46 9.79
C ILE A 18 2.27 -13.94 8.35
N GLN A 19 1.92 -12.67 8.13
CA GLN A 19 1.95 -12.05 6.81
C GLN A 19 3.35 -11.52 6.47
N PRO A 20 3.76 -11.53 5.19
CA PRO A 20 5.09 -11.04 4.79
C PRO A 20 5.41 -9.62 5.25
N ILE A 21 4.41 -8.73 5.31
CA ILE A 21 4.61 -7.34 5.76
C ILE A 21 4.92 -7.24 7.25
N GLU A 22 4.43 -8.17 8.07
CA GLU A 22 4.77 -8.29 9.49
C GLU A 22 6.23 -8.71 9.65
N VAL A 23 6.68 -9.70 8.86
CA VAL A 23 8.09 -10.11 8.84
C VAL A 23 8.99 -8.95 8.43
N MET A 24 8.61 -8.19 7.39
CA MET A 24 9.38 -7.02 6.97
C MET A 24 9.47 -5.94 8.05
N ARG A 25 8.38 -5.71 8.80
CA ARG A 25 8.36 -4.75 9.90
C ARG A 25 9.33 -5.13 11.03
N GLU A 26 9.47 -6.42 11.33
CA GLU A 26 10.35 -6.91 12.41
C GLU A 26 11.82 -7.01 11.98
N VAL A 27 12.09 -7.34 10.70
CA VAL A 27 13.45 -7.62 10.21
C VAL A 27 14.15 -6.37 9.65
N LEU A 28 13.40 -5.45 9.03
CA LEU A 28 13.97 -4.24 8.44
C LEU A 28 14.16 -3.15 9.49
N THR A 29 15.14 -2.26 9.27
CA THR A 29 15.16 -0.99 9.99
C THR A 29 13.90 -0.18 9.70
N LYS A 30 13.56 0.77 10.58
CA LYS A 30 12.40 1.63 10.40
C LYS A 30 12.48 2.40 9.07
N GLU A 31 13.66 2.87 8.70
CA GLU A 31 13.92 3.60 7.47
C GLU A 31 13.73 2.73 6.23
N GLU A 32 14.22 1.50 6.26
CA GLU A 32 14.05 0.52 5.17
C GLU A 32 12.59 0.11 5.01
N TYR A 33 11.88 -0.15 6.12
CA TYR A 33 10.46 -0.46 6.09
C TYR A 33 9.65 0.70 5.50
N ILE A 34 9.89 1.93 5.96
CA ILE A 34 9.26 3.14 5.39
C ILE A 34 9.60 3.29 3.90
N GLY A 35 10.85 3.01 3.50
CA GLY A 35 11.29 3.02 2.11
C GLY A 35 10.53 2.02 1.25
N PHE A 36 10.36 0.79 1.74
CA PHE A 36 9.58 -0.26 1.10
C PHE A 36 8.12 0.15 0.90
N LEU A 37 7.48 0.72 1.93
CA LEU A 37 6.09 1.19 1.84
C LEU A 37 5.95 2.31 0.79
N LYS A 38 6.83 3.31 0.82
CA LYS A 38 6.87 4.39 -0.19
C LYS A 38 7.08 3.86 -1.61
N GLY A 39 7.99 2.90 -1.77
CA GLY A 39 8.25 2.26 -3.07
C GLY A 39 7.00 1.57 -3.63
N ASN A 40 6.23 0.86 -2.79
CA ASN A 40 4.98 0.24 -3.20
C ASN A 40 3.90 1.26 -3.55
N ILE A 41 3.76 2.34 -2.77
CA ILE A 41 2.82 3.44 -3.09
C ILE A 41 3.14 4.00 -4.49
N ILE A 42 4.40 4.36 -4.76
CA ILE A 42 4.83 4.88 -6.07
C ILE A 42 4.55 3.86 -7.17
N LYS A 43 4.98 2.61 -6.99
CA LYS A 43 4.82 1.52 -7.97
C LYS A 43 3.36 1.32 -8.36
N TYR A 44 2.46 1.27 -7.38
CA TYR A 44 1.04 1.03 -7.62
C TYR A 44 0.34 2.26 -8.20
N SER A 45 0.65 3.46 -7.73
CA SER A 45 0.15 4.71 -8.33
C SER A 45 0.54 4.83 -9.80
N MET A 46 1.78 4.48 -10.17
CA MET A 46 2.25 4.54 -11.57
C MET A 46 1.62 3.50 -12.49
N ARG A 47 1.19 2.35 -11.94
CA ARG A 47 0.57 1.27 -12.71
C ARG A 47 -0.94 1.40 -12.84
N ALA A 48 -1.59 2.13 -11.93
CA ALA A 48 -3.03 2.33 -11.94
C ALA A 48 -3.50 2.82 -13.32
N GLY A 49 -4.44 2.08 -13.92
CA GLY A 49 -4.99 2.40 -15.25
C GLY A 49 -4.03 2.21 -16.44
N LYS A 50 -2.82 1.66 -16.26
CA LYS A 50 -1.80 1.51 -17.33
C LYS A 50 -1.66 0.10 -17.90
N LYS A 51 -2.40 -0.89 -17.41
CA LYS A 51 -2.45 -2.25 -17.97
C LYS A 51 -3.82 -2.91 -17.72
N GLU A 52 -4.18 -3.89 -18.54
CA GLU A 52 -5.29 -4.78 -18.21
C GLU A 52 -5.03 -5.48 -16.87
N GLY A 53 -6.07 -5.55 -16.03
CA GLY A 53 -5.97 -6.12 -14.68
C GLY A 53 -5.25 -5.26 -13.63
N ALA A 54 -5.00 -3.97 -13.88
CA ALA A 54 -4.52 -3.00 -12.87
C ALA A 54 -5.66 -2.24 -12.15
N SER A 55 -6.89 -2.76 -12.18
CA SER A 55 -8.04 -2.10 -11.54
C SER A 55 -7.89 -1.95 -10.03
N ASP A 56 -7.11 -2.84 -9.39
CA ASP A 56 -6.88 -2.84 -7.94
C ASP A 56 -5.57 -2.13 -7.54
N ASP A 57 -4.78 -1.63 -8.50
CA ASP A 57 -3.49 -1.00 -8.18
C ASP A 57 -3.72 0.33 -7.41
N ALA A 58 -4.80 1.08 -7.66
CA ALA A 58 -5.16 2.26 -6.86
C ALA A 58 -5.46 1.88 -5.39
N ASP A 59 -6.25 0.83 -5.18
CA ASP A 59 -6.59 0.35 -3.83
C ASP A 59 -5.34 -0.17 -3.11
N LYS A 60 -4.43 -0.84 -3.82
CA LYS A 60 -3.13 -1.28 -3.26
C LYS A 60 -2.31 -0.07 -2.83
N ALA A 61 -2.22 0.99 -3.64
CA ALA A 61 -1.53 2.21 -3.25
C ALA A 61 -2.13 2.81 -1.97
N ALA A 62 -3.46 2.88 -1.88
CA ALA A 62 -4.15 3.37 -0.67
C ALA A 62 -3.85 2.51 0.56
N HIS A 63 -3.84 1.19 0.40
CA HIS A 63 -3.53 0.25 1.47
C HIS A 63 -2.08 0.40 2.00
N TYR A 64 -1.10 0.57 1.12
CA TYR A 64 0.28 0.87 1.54
C TYR A 64 0.43 2.24 2.21
N ARG A 65 -0.42 3.23 1.89
CA ARG A 65 -0.47 4.51 2.64
C ARG A 65 -0.95 4.30 4.07
N GLN A 66 -1.90 3.40 4.30
CA GLN A 66 -2.37 3.07 5.64
C GLN A 66 -1.24 2.45 6.49
N PHE A 67 -0.51 1.47 5.95
CA PHE A 67 0.68 0.92 6.61
C PHE A 67 1.74 1.99 6.92
N LEU A 68 1.93 2.96 6.02
CA LEU A 68 2.90 4.04 6.23
C LEU A 68 2.48 4.98 7.37
N ALA A 69 1.20 5.32 7.46
CA ALA A 69 0.67 6.11 8.56
C ALA A 69 0.84 5.38 9.90
N GLU A 70 0.48 4.09 9.94
CA GLU A 70 0.69 3.24 11.14
C GLU A 70 2.16 3.17 11.55
N ALA A 71 3.09 2.98 10.60
CA ALA A 71 4.53 2.93 10.85
C ALA A 71 5.10 4.24 11.43
N LYS A 72 4.46 5.37 11.14
CA LYS A 72 4.83 6.69 11.66
C LYS A 72 4.07 7.10 12.92
N GLY A 73 3.05 6.36 13.32
CA GLY A 73 2.12 6.76 14.39
C GLY A 73 1.19 7.90 14.00
N GLU A 74 0.95 8.08 12.70
CA GLU A 74 0.01 9.07 12.17
C GLU A 74 -1.43 8.52 12.21
N PRO A 75 -2.46 9.39 12.36
CA PRO A 75 -3.85 8.94 12.32
C PRO A 75 -4.19 8.31 10.96
N THR A 76 -4.91 7.19 10.97
CA THR A 76 -5.30 6.47 9.74
C THR A 76 -6.67 6.88 9.17
N ASN A 77 -7.46 7.66 9.91
CA ASN A 77 -8.78 8.11 9.46
C ASN A 77 -8.70 9.00 8.21
N GLY A 78 -9.46 8.64 7.16
CA GLY A 78 -9.59 9.44 5.92
C GLY A 78 -8.49 9.25 4.87
N LEU A 79 -7.48 8.41 5.11
CA LEU A 79 -6.41 8.15 4.13
C LEU A 79 -6.83 7.29 2.93
N LEU A 80 -7.92 6.53 3.08
CA LEU A 80 -8.56 5.75 2.00
C LEU A 80 -9.39 6.65 1.08
N ASP A 81 -9.89 7.77 1.58
CA ASP A 81 -10.71 8.73 0.83
C ASP A 81 -9.84 9.73 0.03
N LEU A 82 -8.53 9.75 0.27
CA LEU A 82 -7.62 10.59 -0.50
C LEU A 82 -7.45 10.01 -1.91
N PRO A 83 -7.72 10.81 -2.97
CA PRO A 83 -7.47 10.36 -4.32
C PRO A 83 -6.01 9.89 -4.43
N VAL A 84 -5.82 8.70 -4.97
CA VAL A 84 -4.50 8.29 -5.43
C VAL A 84 -4.12 9.33 -6.48
N ILE A 85 -3.02 10.06 -6.25
CA ILE A 85 -2.52 11.01 -7.23
C ILE A 85 -2.22 10.18 -8.49
N ASP A 86 -3.09 10.26 -9.48
CA ASP A 86 -2.83 9.78 -10.82
C ASP A 86 -1.72 10.66 -11.39
N MET A 87 -0.48 10.26 -11.16
CA MET A 87 0.70 10.92 -11.74
C MET A 87 0.87 10.57 -13.22
N GLY A 88 -0.14 9.96 -13.86
CA GLY A 88 -0.06 9.34 -15.18
C GLY A 88 -1.02 9.87 -16.24
N ALA A 89 -1.87 10.85 -15.98
CA ALA A 89 -2.71 11.46 -17.03
C ALA A 89 -2.04 12.72 -17.63
N GLY A 90 -1.43 12.54 -18.82
CA GLY A 90 -1.19 13.59 -19.81
C GLY A 90 -0.11 14.63 -19.50
N ARG A 91 1.10 14.41 -20.02
CA ARG A 91 2.00 15.49 -20.43
C ARG A 91 2.07 15.40 -21.95
N ASP A 92 0.99 15.86 -22.57
CA ASP A 92 0.82 16.00 -24.01
C ASP A 92 0.49 17.47 -24.28
#